data_AF-A0A925G1Q1-F1
#
_entry.id   AF-A0A925G1Q1-F1
#
_cell.length_a   1.000
_cell.length_b   1.000
_cell.length_c   1.000
_cell.angle_alpha   90.00
_cell.angle_beta   90.00
_cell.angle_gamma   90.00
#
_symmetry.space_group_name_H-M   'P 1'
#
loop_
_entity.id
_entity.type
_entity.pdbx_description
1 polymer ?
#
loop_
_entity_poly.entity_id
_entity_poly.type
_entity_poly.pdbx_seq_one_letter_code
_entity_poly.pdbx_strand_id
1 'polypeptide(L)'
;MLNAIFLQATPEAAQAVGSPITAYWPVMIFFVFALIFPVLPIVLGRFVRPNIYSKAKMAPYECGIEPTTEAHDRFTVRYYIVA
;
A
#
# COMPACT_ATOMS: atom_id res chain seq x y z
N MET A 1 -7.46 -49.22 -26.80
CA MET A 1 -8.12 -47.92 -27.08
C MET A 1 -8.14 -46.97 -25.88
N LEU A 2 -7.62 -47.35 -24.69
CA LEU A 2 -7.57 -46.49 -23.50
C LEU A 2 -6.31 -45.58 -23.39
N ASN A 3 -5.21 -45.91 -24.07
CA ASN A 3 -3.95 -45.14 -23.97
C ASN A 3 -3.93 -43.83 -24.78
N ALA A 4 -4.90 -43.60 -25.68
CA ALA A 4 -4.91 -42.41 -26.52
C ALA A 4 -5.45 -41.16 -25.80
N ILE A 5 -6.26 -41.34 -24.75
CA ILE A 5 -6.87 -40.23 -24.00
C ILE A 5 -5.83 -39.56 -23.07
N PHE A 6 -4.88 -40.32 -22.52
CA PHE A 6 -3.86 -39.80 -21.60
C PHE A 6 -2.77 -38.96 -22.32
N LEU A 7 -2.58 -39.19 -23.63
CA LEU A 7 -1.59 -38.47 -24.46
C LEU A 7 -2.13 -37.17 -25.07
N GLN A 8 -3.43 -36.88 -24.89
CA GLN A 8 -4.10 -35.65 -25.31
C GLN A 8 -4.33 -34.70 -24.13
N ALA A 9 -3.37 -34.57 -23.21
CA ALA A 9 -3.36 -33.43 -22.30
C ALA A 9 -3.33 -32.16 -23.16
N THR A 10 -4.45 -31.46 -23.20
CA THR A 10 -4.69 -30.36 -24.12
C THR A 10 -3.61 -29.29 -23.92
N PRO A 11 -2.90 -28.85 -24.99
CA PRO A 11 -1.97 -27.73 -24.88
C PRO A 11 -2.66 -26.45 -24.43
N GLU A 12 -3.99 -26.38 -24.55
CA GLU A 12 -4.86 -25.32 -24.05
C GLU A 12 -4.69 -25.07 -22.54
N ALA A 13 -4.48 -26.13 -21.73
CA ALA A 13 -4.23 -25.97 -20.29
C ALA A 13 -2.84 -25.38 -19.99
N ALA A 14 -1.85 -25.63 -20.85
CA ALA A 14 -0.51 -25.04 -20.74
C ALA A 14 -0.44 -23.60 -21.30
N GLN A 15 -1.29 -23.29 -22.28
CA GLN A 15 -1.42 -21.96 -22.90
C GLN A 15 -2.34 -21.01 -22.11
N ALA A 16 -3.12 -21.52 -21.14
CA ALA A 16 -3.96 -20.73 -20.24
C ALA A 16 -3.14 -19.82 -19.30
N VAL A 17 -1.84 -20.11 -19.13
CA VAL A 17 -0.88 -19.14 -18.62
C VAL A 17 -0.52 -18.24 -19.79
N GLY A 18 -1.30 -17.19 -19.99
CA GLY A 18 -0.95 -16.14 -20.94
C GLY A 18 0.50 -15.72 -20.76
N SER A 19 1.19 -15.37 -21.86
CA SER A 19 2.58 -14.87 -21.86
C SER A 19 2.90 -14.06 -20.60
N PRO A 20 4.08 -14.20 -19.98
CA PRO A 20 4.39 -13.52 -18.70
C PRO A 20 4.04 -12.03 -18.71
N ILE A 21 4.12 -11.38 -19.88
CA ILE A 21 3.70 -9.99 -20.08
C ILE A 21 2.20 -9.75 -19.89
N THR A 22 1.35 -10.66 -20.35
CA THR A 22 -0.11 -10.61 -20.18
C THR A 22 -0.55 -10.91 -18.74
N ALA A 23 0.26 -11.66 -17.98
CA ALA A 23 0.02 -11.93 -16.57
C ALA A 23 0.23 -10.69 -15.67
N TYR A 24 0.96 -9.67 -16.12
CA TYR A 24 1.13 -8.41 -15.37
C TYR A 24 -0.07 -7.47 -15.51
N TRP A 25 -0.94 -7.67 -16.50
CA TRP A 25 -2.09 -6.78 -16.73
C TRP A 25 -3.05 -6.72 -15.52
N PRO A 26 -3.49 -7.87 -14.93
CA PRO A 26 -4.26 -7.86 -13.70
C PRO A 26 -3.53 -7.20 -12.52
N VAL A 27 -2.20 -7.38 -12.43
CA VAL A 27 -1.38 -6.78 -11.36
C VAL A 27 -1.38 -5.26 -11.45
N MET A 28 -1.28 -4.70 -12.66
CA MET A 28 -1.33 -3.25 -12.87
C MET A 28 -2.70 -2.67 -12.50
N ILE A 29 -3.79 -3.33 -12.90
CA ILE A 29 -5.15 -2.92 -12.53
C ILE A 29 -5.30 -2.95 -11.00
N PHE A 30 -4.89 -4.03 -10.35
CA PHE A 30 -4.95 -4.14 -8.90
C PHE A 30 -4.11 -3.07 -8.21
N PHE A 31 -2.93 -2.76 -8.73
CA PHE A 31 -2.07 -1.70 -8.19
C PHE A 31 -2.74 -0.32 -8.24
N VAL A 32 -3.43 0.00 -9.35
CA VAL A 32 -4.22 1.24 -9.45
C VAL A 32 -5.31 1.28 -8.39
N PHE A 33 -6.07 0.20 -8.19
CA PHE A 33 -7.06 0.13 -7.12
C PHE A 33 -6.42 0.22 -5.72
N ALA A 34 -5.26 -0.39 -5.51
CA ALA A 34 -4.54 -0.33 -4.25
C ALA A 34 -4.06 1.09 -3.90
N LEU A 35 -3.78 1.93 -4.89
CA LEU A 35 -3.49 3.35 -4.69
C LEU A 35 -4.75 4.19 -4.48
N ILE A 36 -5.81 3.94 -5.26
CA ILE A 36 -7.07 4.68 -5.15
C ILE A 36 -7.74 4.42 -3.81
N PHE A 37 -7.72 3.17 -3.33
CA PHE A 37 -8.42 2.75 -2.13
C PHE A 37 -8.05 3.55 -0.85
N PRO A 38 -6.77 3.84 -0.54
CA PRO A 38 -6.42 4.70 0.60
C PRO A 38 -6.56 6.20 0.28
N VAL A 39 -6.31 6.63 -0.96
CA VAL A 39 -6.36 8.06 -1.32
C VAL A 39 -7.80 8.58 -1.31
N LEU A 40 -8.75 7.81 -1.84
CA LEU A 40 -10.15 8.19 -1.95
C LEU A 40 -10.80 8.55 -0.60
N PRO A 41 -10.75 7.71 0.47
CA PRO A 41 -11.35 8.04 1.75
C PRO A 41 -10.61 9.19 2.47
N ILE A 42 -9.30 9.37 2.27
CA ILE A 42 -8.58 10.53 2.83
C ILE A 42 -9.12 11.83 2.22
N VAL A 43 -9.26 11.87 0.89
CA VAL A 43 -9.80 13.02 0.15
C VAL A 43 -11.26 13.28 0.54
N LEU A 44 -12.11 12.25 0.53
CA LEU A 44 -13.52 12.38 0.95
C LEU A 44 -13.64 12.81 2.40
N GLY A 45 -12.83 12.24 3.30
CA GLY A 45 -12.79 12.60 4.71
C GLY A 45 -12.43 14.07 4.94
N ARG A 46 -11.58 14.65 4.08
CA ARG A 46 -11.25 16.08 4.11
C ARG A 46 -12.46 16.97 3.84
N PHE A 47 -13.37 16.56 2.95
CA PHE A 47 -14.57 17.32 2.61
C PHE A 47 -15.71 17.13 3.62
N VAL A 48 -15.84 15.95 4.22
CA VAL A 48 -16.91 15.66 5.20
C VAL A 48 -16.57 16.23 6.59
N ARG A 49 -15.29 16.33 6.95
CA ARG A 49 -14.85 16.75 8.29
C ARG A 49 -15.01 18.27 8.53
N PRO A 50 -15.45 18.70 9.73
CA PRO A 50 -15.36 20.09 10.16
C PRO A 50 -13.92 20.62 10.19
N ASN A 51 -13.65 21.67 9.42
CA ASN A 51 -12.32 22.27 9.29
C ASN A 51 -12.12 23.47 10.25
N ILE A 52 -12.09 23.22 11.56
CA ILE A 52 -11.95 24.28 12.57
C ILE A 52 -10.51 24.38 13.07
N TYR A 53 -9.84 25.47 12.69
CA TYR A 53 -8.49 25.81 13.13
C TYR A 53 -8.47 26.19 14.63
N SER A 54 -7.44 25.74 15.35
CA SER A 54 -7.10 26.20 16.69
C SER A 54 -5.62 25.98 16.94
N LYS A 55 -4.94 26.93 17.60
CA LYS A 55 -3.50 26.82 17.94
C LYS A 55 -3.21 25.54 18.74
N ALA A 56 -4.09 25.19 19.69
CA ALA A 56 -3.93 23.98 20.50
C ALA A 56 -4.05 22.67 19.70
N LYS A 57 -4.82 22.66 18.59
CA LYS A 57 -4.94 21.48 17.71
C LYS A 57 -3.72 21.29 16.80
N MET A 58 -2.92 22.34 16.61
CA MET A 58 -1.72 22.34 15.77
C MET A 58 -0.43 22.23 16.59
N ALA A 59 -0.52 22.31 17.92
CA ALA A 59 0.61 22.18 18.82
C ALA A 59 1.08 20.71 18.89
N PRO A 60 2.40 20.46 19.03
CA PRO A 60 2.93 19.13 19.31
C PRO A 60 2.31 18.52 20.57
N TYR A 61 2.17 17.20 20.58
CA TYR A 61 1.68 16.49 21.76
C TYR A 61 2.81 16.32 22.78
N GLU A 62 2.71 17.02 23.91
CA GLU A 62 3.62 16.93 25.05
C GLU A 62 2.80 16.98 26.36
N CYS A 63 1.77 16.14 26.52
CA CYS A 63 0.92 16.11 27.73
C CYS A 63 0.32 17.47 28.19
N GLY A 64 0.25 18.46 27.29
CA GLY A 64 -0.23 19.82 27.59
C GLY A 64 0.83 20.79 28.10
N ILE A 65 2.11 20.40 28.13
CA ILE A 65 3.24 21.30 28.39
C ILE A 65 3.81 21.84 27.09
N GLU A 66 4.41 23.03 27.13
CA GLU A 66 5.11 23.59 25.99
C GLU A 66 6.44 22.85 25.80
N PRO A 67 6.77 22.36 24.58
CA PRO A 67 8.07 21.76 24.33
C PRO A 67 9.18 22.79 24.54
N THR A 68 10.05 22.53 25.52
CA THR A 68 11.16 23.42 25.90
C THR A 68 12.51 22.98 25.35
N THR A 69 12.56 21.78 24.75
CA THR A 69 13.79 21.15 24.27
C THR A 69 13.81 21.15 22.74
N GLU A 70 15.00 21.18 22.16
CA GLU A 70 15.22 21.06 20.72
C GLU A 70 14.70 19.73 20.18
N ALA A 71 14.09 19.73 18.99
CA ALA A 71 13.54 18.52 18.35
C ALA A 71 14.60 17.58 17.75
N HIS A 72 15.88 17.89 17.96
CA HIS A 72 17.01 17.15 17.40
C HIS A 72 17.73 16.36 18.50
N ASP A 73 17.66 15.04 18.40
CA ASP A 73 18.45 14.14 19.23
C ASP A 73 19.09 13.03 18.38
N ARG A 74 20.10 12.37 18.92
CA ARG A 74 20.82 11.27 18.26
C ARG A 74 19.97 10.02 18.28
N PHE A 75 19.45 9.63 17.12
CA PHE A 75 18.87 8.30 16.93
C PHE A 75 19.93 7.23 17.13
N THR A 76 19.54 6.10 17.75
CA THR A 76 20.48 5.01 18.00
C THR A 76 20.96 4.37 16.71
N VAL A 77 22.24 3.95 16.65
CA VAL A 77 22.86 3.28 15.48
C VAL A 77 22.17 1.96 15.14
N ARG A 78 21.39 1.39 16.05
CA ARG A 78 20.69 0.12 15.86
C ARG A 78 19.78 0.14 14.63
N TYR A 79 19.14 1.27 14.32
CA TYR A 79 18.33 1.39 13.11
C TYR A 79 19.14 1.26 11.81
N TYR A 80 20.42 1.65 11.83
CA TYR A 80 21.33 1.49 10.69
C TYR A 80 21.83 0.05 10.53
N ILE A 81 22.04 -0.66 11.65
CA ILE A 81 22.52 -2.06 11.60
C ILE A 81 21.43 -3.01 11.09
N VAL A 82 20.16 -2.69 11.35
CA VAL A 82 19.01 -3.56 11.03
C VAL A 82 18.47 -3.34 9.61
N ALA A 83 18.50 -2.10 9.11
CA ALA A 83 17.93 -1.72 7.80
C ALA A 83 18.78 -2.25 6.63
#